data_AF-A0A9X1PMG3-F1
#
_entry.id   AF-A0A9X1PMG3-F1
#
_cell.length_a   1.000
_cell.length_b   1.000
_cell.length_c   1.000
_cell.angle_alpha   90.00
_cell.angle_beta   90.00
_cell.angle_gamma   90.00
#
_symmetry.space_group_name_H-M   'P 1'
#
loop_
_entity.id
_entity.type
_entity.pdbx_description
1 polymer ?
#
loop_
_entity_poly.entity_id
_entity_poly.type
_entity_poly.pdbx_seq_one_letter_code
_entity_poly.pdbx_strand_id
1 'polypeptide(L)'
;MKTIVFSIIAYFVFLSGFAQTSHLPNLSPGDYFNNFQKFTNEIPDADAAFTNAQKLASNPAYENLATELIHNSFAQSFIYYKADSARLQMQAKRRVLATEILSKMILDSSALVRGQVKPLFYLTKVQEAAHDPGQLSKLTKEFIDSEVDGKDIYRYRSGRYGLLILGTLDQHAELKLLSQLLTDKLATQLRAGQVVVTDSTSRADLDKRAWYRFMNAYVNFLKSQQTNDRQQKETLLKTAFEYSPDLVDKNHKGGYFYDMHMLLGREKDGFQDEYLAFLTQNKDKKHMLATLLSMSLVDPDFKEKLVAAHKEVMPGDNFAKYWKDAVDASAVKSPPINLAVLGSKPFSSESLSGQWILVDFWGTWCGPCRQEHPDLQKFYKSTVSDKTKNLSVLTVACKDTEAKVLAYMSKNNYDFPVALADKGVEKSFKVQGYPTKILITPTGKYVTVPYGVDWVSFVNKYVQVD
;
A
#
# COMPACT_ATOMS: atom_id res chain seq x y z
N MET A 1 74.99 57.31 -2.08
CA MET A 1 74.71 56.92 -3.48
C MET A 1 73.20 57.03 -3.69
N LYS A 2 72.79 57.92 -4.60
CA LYS A 2 71.56 57.96 -5.44
C LYS A 2 70.20 57.63 -4.77
N THR A 3 69.27 58.60 -4.62
CA THR A 3 68.17 58.96 -5.56
C THR A 3 67.24 57.74 -5.84
N ILE A 4 65.92 57.71 -5.58
CA ILE A 4 64.79 58.43 -6.25
C ILE A 4 63.47 58.11 -5.46
N VAL A 5 62.75 59.08 -4.88
CA VAL A 5 61.52 59.82 -5.31
C VAL A 5 60.13 59.15 -5.02
N PHE A 6 59.41 59.81 -4.11
CA PHE A 6 57.96 60.16 -4.00
C PHE A 6 56.88 59.44 -4.85
N SER A 7 55.71 59.16 -4.23
CA SER A 7 54.53 60.05 -4.32
C SER A 7 53.30 59.53 -3.56
N ILE A 8 52.66 60.45 -2.86
CA ILE A 8 51.32 60.36 -2.25
C ILE A 8 50.28 60.64 -3.33
N ILE A 9 49.26 59.79 -3.47
CA ILE A 9 47.98 60.16 -4.11
C ILE A 9 46.84 59.63 -3.23
N ALA A 10 46.06 60.57 -2.69
CA ALA A 10 44.77 60.31 -2.07
C ALA A 10 43.73 59.98 -3.14
N TYR A 11 42.92 58.95 -2.93
CA TYR A 11 41.65 58.76 -3.61
C TYR A 11 40.54 58.56 -2.59
N PHE A 12 39.75 59.60 -2.39
CA PHE A 12 38.38 59.48 -1.91
C PHE A 12 37.55 58.83 -3.03
N VAL A 13 36.98 57.65 -2.77
CA VAL A 13 35.89 57.11 -3.59
C VAL A 13 34.71 56.84 -2.67
N PHE A 14 33.75 57.77 -2.68
CA PHE A 14 32.37 57.47 -2.35
C PHE A 14 31.78 56.69 -3.52
N LEU A 15 31.47 55.41 -3.35
CA LEU A 15 30.53 54.69 -4.21
C LEU A 15 29.69 53.73 -3.36
N SER A 16 28.49 54.21 -3.05
CA SER A 16 27.20 53.51 -3.02
C SER A 16 27.19 52.04 -2.61
N GLY A 17 26.49 51.78 -1.50
CA GLY A 17 26.11 50.44 -1.08
C GLY A 17 25.37 49.69 -2.19
N PHE A 18 25.95 48.56 -2.60
CA PHE A 18 25.18 47.45 -3.09
C PHE A 18 24.90 46.55 -1.89
N ALA A 19 23.68 46.68 -1.34
CA ALA A 19 23.09 45.57 -0.62
C ALA A 19 23.00 44.41 -1.62
N GLN A 20 23.95 43.47 -1.55
CA GLN A 20 23.70 42.14 -2.09
C GLN A 20 22.57 41.57 -1.24
N THR A 21 21.34 41.65 -1.76
CA THR A 21 20.30 40.72 -1.35
C THR A 21 20.82 39.35 -1.71
N SER A 22 21.45 38.66 -0.75
CA SER A 22 21.65 37.23 -0.83
C SER A 22 20.25 36.63 -0.96
N HIS A 23 19.84 36.37 -2.19
CA HIS A 23 18.68 35.52 -2.44
C HIS A 23 19.06 34.17 -1.84
N LEU A 24 18.58 33.91 -0.62
CA LEU A 24 18.54 32.57 -0.05
C LEU A 24 17.99 31.65 -1.15
N PRO A 25 18.63 30.49 -1.41
CA PRO A 25 18.15 29.61 -2.46
C PRO A 25 16.69 29.26 -2.19
N ASN A 26 15.84 29.37 -3.22
CA ASN A 26 14.46 28.87 -3.14
C ASN A 26 14.53 27.36 -2.89
N LEU A 27 14.37 26.95 -1.64
CA LEU A 27 14.37 25.55 -1.24
C LEU A 27 13.24 24.82 -1.96
N SER A 28 13.53 23.62 -2.45
CA SER A 28 12.53 22.72 -3.00
C SER A 28 11.64 22.14 -1.89
N PRO A 29 10.47 21.58 -2.20
CA PRO A 29 9.65 20.86 -1.23
C PRO A 29 10.42 19.74 -0.51
N GLY A 30 11.28 19.03 -1.25
CA GLY A 30 12.15 18.00 -0.68
C GLY A 30 13.16 18.56 0.32
N ASP A 31 13.70 19.76 0.06
CA ASP A 31 14.63 20.41 0.99
C ASP A 31 13.95 20.80 2.29
N TYR A 32 12.73 21.37 2.24
CA TYR A 32 11.96 21.64 3.46
C TYR A 32 11.68 20.37 4.25
N PHE A 33 11.32 19.27 3.56
CA PHE A 33 11.06 17.97 4.20
C PHE A 33 12.32 17.44 4.90
N ASN A 34 13.45 17.44 4.20
CA ASN A 34 14.72 16.95 4.73
C ASN A 34 15.26 17.83 5.87
N ASN A 35 15.14 19.15 5.75
CA ASN A 35 15.53 20.10 6.79
C ASN A 35 14.69 19.91 8.05
N PHE A 36 13.38 19.70 7.92
CA PHE A 36 12.54 19.36 9.07
C PHE A 36 13.06 18.12 9.80
N GLN A 37 13.36 17.05 9.06
CA GLN A 37 13.89 15.83 9.66
C GLN A 37 15.24 16.04 10.33
N LYS A 38 16.12 16.82 9.71
CA LYS A 38 17.42 17.21 10.29
C LYS A 38 17.24 17.96 11.61
N PHE A 39 16.36 18.97 11.65
CA PHE A 39 16.13 19.78 12.85
C PHE A 39 15.32 19.07 13.94
N THR A 40 14.71 17.93 13.64
CA THR A 40 14.01 17.11 14.64
C THR A 40 14.83 15.91 15.13
N ASN A 41 15.71 15.35 14.29
CA ASN A 41 16.42 14.11 14.58
C ASN A 41 17.92 14.28 14.85
N GLU A 42 18.57 15.28 14.24
CA GLU A 42 20.03 15.43 14.26
C GLU A 42 20.47 16.69 15.02
N ILE A 43 19.86 17.83 14.71
CA ILE A 43 20.21 19.14 15.29
C ILE A 43 18.93 19.77 15.84
N PRO A 44 18.47 19.39 17.06
CA PRO A 44 17.21 19.85 17.63
C PRO A 44 17.03 21.37 17.61
N ASP A 45 16.10 21.86 16.79
CA ASP A 45 15.73 23.27 16.67
C ASP A 45 14.25 23.39 16.30
N ALA A 46 13.43 23.82 17.26
CA ALA A 46 11.98 23.87 17.09
C ALA A 46 11.53 24.94 16.09
N ASP A 47 12.20 26.10 16.06
CA ASP A 47 11.85 27.22 15.20
C ASP A 47 12.23 26.93 13.75
N ALA A 48 13.41 26.36 13.53
CA ALA A 48 13.84 25.93 12.21
C ALA A 48 12.96 24.79 11.70
N ALA A 49 12.66 23.77 12.52
CA ALA A 49 11.74 22.70 12.15
C ALA A 49 10.34 23.25 11.82
N PHE A 50 9.76 24.08 12.69
CA PHE A 50 8.47 24.72 12.47
C PHE A 50 8.44 25.49 11.15
N THR A 51 9.45 26.31 10.87
CA THR A 51 9.52 27.10 9.63
C THR A 51 9.48 26.20 8.39
N ASN A 52 10.22 25.08 8.38
CA ASN A 52 10.24 24.16 7.26
C ASN A 52 8.89 23.42 7.08
N ALA A 53 8.27 22.96 8.17
CA ALA A 53 6.94 22.36 8.12
C ALA A 53 5.86 23.36 7.67
N GLN A 54 5.91 24.59 8.17
CA GLN A 54 4.99 25.67 7.79
C GLN A 54 5.10 25.98 6.29
N LYS A 55 6.31 26.06 5.73
CA LYS A 55 6.51 26.31 4.29
C LYS A 55 5.95 25.20 3.40
N LEU A 56 6.01 23.95 3.85
CA LEU A 56 5.34 22.83 3.16
C LEU A 56 3.82 22.91 3.30
N ALA A 57 3.32 22.99 4.54
CA ALA A 57 1.89 22.89 4.83
C ALA A 57 1.07 24.11 4.38
N SER A 58 1.69 25.28 4.20
CA SER A 58 1.02 26.49 3.72
C SER A 58 0.84 26.54 2.20
N ASN A 59 1.48 25.64 1.43
CA ASN A 59 1.35 25.58 -0.02
C ASN A 59 0.47 24.39 -0.44
N PRO A 60 -0.71 24.61 -1.05
CA PRO A 60 -1.58 23.54 -1.52
C PRO A 60 -0.91 22.56 -2.50
N ALA A 61 0.07 23.03 -3.30
CA ALA A 61 0.79 22.18 -4.24
C ALA A 61 1.68 21.13 -3.53
N TYR A 62 2.01 21.35 -2.26
CA TYR A 62 2.89 20.47 -1.47
C TYR A 62 2.11 19.68 -0.41
N GLU A 63 0.78 19.68 -0.46
CA GLU A 63 -0.07 19.10 0.58
C GLU A 63 0.22 17.62 0.82
N ASN A 64 0.41 16.83 -0.24
CA ASN A 64 0.74 15.41 -0.09
C ASN A 64 2.07 15.23 0.66
N LEU A 65 3.10 16.01 0.32
CA LEU A 65 4.40 15.92 0.98
C LEU A 65 4.34 16.42 2.44
N ALA A 66 3.55 17.46 2.71
CA ALA A 66 3.27 17.92 4.07
C ALA A 66 2.54 16.85 4.89
N THR A 67 1.57 16.16 4.27
CA THR A 67 0.82 15.06 4.89
C THR A 67 1.75 13.89 5.24
N GLU A 68 2.64 13.50 4.32
CA GLU A 68 3.66 12.48 4.57
C GLU A 68 4.63 12.90 5.70
N LEU A 69 5.10 14.15 5.68
CA LEU A 69 5.97 14.68 6.73
C LEU A 69 5.30 14.63 8.10
N ILE A 70 4.08 15.15 8.20
CA ILE A 70 3.38 15.35 9.47
C ILE A 70 2.87 14.02 10.00
N HIS A 71 2.19 13.24 9.16
CA HIS A 71 1.47 12.06 9.64
C HIS A 71 2.31 10.80 9.61
N ASN A 72 3.27 10.65 8.69
CA ASN A 72 4.08 9.43 8.62
C ASN A 72 5.42 9.58 9.34
N SER A 73 6.04 10.76 9.31
CA SER A 73 7.29 11.01 10.05
C SER A 73 7.04 11.62 11.44
N PHE A 74 6.57 12.87 11.51
CA PHE A 74 6.49 13.66 12.73
C PHE A 74 5.59 13.03 13.81
N ALA A 75 4.42 12.50 13.41
CA ALA A 75 3.46 11.87 14.31
C ALA A 75 4.02 10.71 15.13
N GLN A 76 5.09 10.04 14.66
CA GLN A 76 5.75 8.97 15.42
C GLN A 76 6.31 9.45 16.76
N SER A 77 6.59 10.75 16.91
CA SER A 77 7.06 11.35 18.16
C SER A 77 5.99 11.34 19.28
N PHE A 78 4.74 11.03 18.94
CA PHE A 78 3.59 11.00 19.84
C PHE A 78 3.01 9.59 20.03
N ILE A 79 3.68 8.56 19.52
CA ILE A 79 3.28 7.17 19.67
C ILE A 79 4.14 6.51 20.75
N TYR A 80 3.49 5.91 21.75
CA TYR A 80 4.16 5.24 22.86
C TYR A 80 4.41 3.78 22.52
N TYR A 81 5.69 3.44 22.29
CA TYR A 81 6.10 2.05 22.15
C TYR A 81 6.65 1.54 23.49
N LYS A 82 6.41 0.25 23.80
CA LYS A 82 7.17 -0.41 24.87
C LYS A 82 8.64 -0.46 24.43
N ALA A 83 9.52 0.22 25.16
CA ALA A 83 10.93 0.35 24.83
C ALA A 83 11.81 0.26 26.09
N ASP A 84 13.10 -0.03 25.91
CA ASP A 84 14.10 0.05 26.98
C ASP A 84 14.32 1.49 27.48
N SER A 85 14.99 1.63 28.64
CA SER A 85 15.16 2.92 29.32
C SER A 85 15.91 3.98 28.49
N ALA A 86 16.89 3.60 27.69
CA ALA A 86 17.66 4.52 26.86
C ALA A 86 16.80 5.05 25.69
N ARG A 87 16.02 4.17 25.05
CA ARG A 87 15.05 4.56 24.01
C ARG A 87 13.94 5.45 24.58
N LEU A 88 13.47 5.18 25.80
CA LEU A 88 12.47 6.00 26.48
C LEU A 88 12.99 7.43 26.74
N GLN A 89 14.23 7.59 27.20
CA GLN A 89 14.83 8.93 27.39
C GLN A 89 14.96 9.70 26.08
N MET A 90 15.40 9.04 25.00
CA MET A 90 15.49 9.67 23.68
C MET A 90 14.12 10.07 23.15
N GLN A 91 13.11 9.22 23.31
CA GLN A 91 11.72 9.52 22.95
C GLN A 91 11.18 10.71 23.75
N ALA A 92 11.46 10.78 25.05
CA ALA A 92 11.05 11.91 25.89
C ALA A 92 11.61 13.24 25.39
N LYS A 93 12.91 13.30 25.06
CA LYS A 93 13.54 14.51 24.50
C LYS A 93 12.93 14.92 23.16
N ARG A 94 12.75 13.96 22.24
CA ARG A 94 12.10 14.21 20.94
C ARG A 94 10.68 14.72 21.11
N ARG A 95 9.97 14.22 22.11
CA ARG A 95 8.59 14.62 22.38
C ARG A 95 8.48 16.05 22.89
N VAL A 96 9.39 16.52 23.74
CA VAL A 96 9.40 17.93 24.18
C VAL A 96 9.50 18.86 22.97
N LEU A 97 10.49 18.60 22.10
CA LEU A 97 10.67 19.35 20.85
C LEU A 97 9.42 19.26 19.95
N ALA A 98 8.88 18.06 19.77
CA ALA A 98 7.70 17.85 18.93
C ALA A 98 6.46 18.57 19.47
N THR A 99 6.23 18.57 20.79
CA THR A 99 5.12 19.31 21.42
C THR A 99 5.24 20.82 21.17
N GLU A 100 6.45 21.36 21.23
CA GLU A 100 6.69 22.77 20.91
C GLU A 100 6.34 23.08 19.45
N ILE A 101 6.85 22.28 18.51
CA ILE A 101 6.56 22.44 17.07
C ILE A 101 5.06 22.35 16.81
N LEU A 102 4.38 21.33 17.36
CA LEU A 102 2.95 21.12 17.19
C LEU A 102 2.14 22.30 17.73
N SER A 103 2.56 22.87 18.86
CA SER A 103 1.92 24.05 19.46
C SER A 103 2.06 25.29 18.57
N LYS A 104 3.23 25.49 17.93
CA LYS A 104 3.42 26.56 16.95
C LYS A 104 2.52 26.36 15.72
N MET A 105 2.44 25.12 15.20
CA MET A 105 1.63 24.81 14.01
C MET A 105 0.12 24.96 14.23
N ILE A 106 -0.42 24.56 15.38
CA ILE A 106 -1.86 24.69 15.65
C ILE A 106 -2.28 26.14 15.89
N LEU A 107 -1.35 27.01 16.30
CA LEU A 107 -1.53 28.46 16.48
C LEU A 107 -1.20 29.29 15.22
N ASP A 108 -0.77 28.63 14.14
CA ASP A 108 -0.39 29.29 12.90
C ASP A 108 -1.55 30.10 12.29
N SER A 109 -1.26 31.21 11.61
CA SER A 109 -2.29 32.03 10.97
C SER A 109 -2.91 31.36 9.73
N SER A 110 -2.19 30.46 9.07
CA SER A 110 -2.66 29.68 7.92
C SER A 110 -3.61 28.56 8.34
N ALA A 111 -4.82 28.59 7.80
CA ALA A 111 -5.79 27.51 7.99
C ALA A 111 -5.31 26.15 7.44
N LEU A 112 -4.47 26.16 6.41
CA LEU A 112 -3.89 24.94 5.83
C LEU A 112 -2.91 24.27 6.80
N VAL A 113 -2.04 25.07 7.43
CA VAL A 113 -1.08 24.59 8.44
C VAL A 113 -1.84 24.04 9.64
N ARG A 114 -2.82 24.78 10.16
CA ARG A 114 -3.65 24.31 11.28
C ARG A 114 -4.40 23.03 10.94
N GLY A 115 -4.98 22.94 9.74
CA GLY A 115 -5.72 21.76 9.28
C GLY A 115 -4.88 20.48 9.29
N GLN A 116 -3.65 20.55 8.78
CA GLN A 116 -2.72 19.44 8.73
C GLN A 116 -2.42 18.83 10.12
N VAL A 117 -2.31 19.66 11.16
CA VAL A 117 -1.89 19.17 12.49
C VAL A 117 -3.04 18.94 13.46
N LYS A 118 -4.25 19.40 13.15
CA LYS A 118 -5.39 19.38 14.08
C LYS A 118 -5.79 17.98 14.56
N PRO A 119 -5.87 16.93 13.71
CA PRO A 119 -6.12 15.57 14.18
C PRO A 119 -5.05 15.05 15.14
N LEU A 120 -3.78 15.32 14.84
CA LEU A 120 -2.65 14.92 15.69
C LEU A 120 -2.68 15.69 17.02
N PHE A 121 -3.03 16.98 17.00
CA PHE A 121 -3.21 17.79 18.21
C PHE A 121 -4.32 17.23 19.11
N TYR A 122 -5.47 16.81 18.55
CA TYR A 122 -6.50 16.15 19.36
C TYR A 122 -5.99 14.85 20.00
N LEU A 123 -5.24 14.02 19.25
CA LEU A 123 -4.63 12.83 19.84
C LEU A 123 -3.76 13.19 21.05
N THR A 124 -2.90 14.21 20.96
CA THR A 124 -2.03 14.58 22.09
C THR A 124 -2.84 15.08 23.27
N LYS A 125 -3.89 15.87 23.04
CA LYS A 125 -4.78 16.35 24.13
C LYS A 125 -5.58 15.23 24.78
N VAL A 126 -6.05 14.26 24.02
CA VAL A 126 -6.68 13.05 24.57
C VAL A 126 -5.67 12.26 25.42
N GLN A 127 -4.44 12.09 24.94
CA GLN A 127 -3.39 11.39 25.70
C GLN A 127 -3.02 12.13 27.00
N GLU A 128 -2.96 13.46 27.00
CA GLU A 128 -2.73 14.28 28.20
C GLU A 128 -3.89 14.14 29.20
N ALA A 129 -5.13 13.99 28.71
CA ALA A 129 -6.33 13.84 29.51
C ALA A 129 -6.63 12.38 29.93
N ALA A 130 -5.71 11.42 29.75
CA ALA A 130 -5.97 9.99 29.98
C ALA A 130 -6.46 9.60 31.38
N HIS A 131 -6.36 10.48 32.37
CA HIS A 131 -6.87 10.27 33.73
C HIS A 131 -8.05 11.19 34.12
N ASP A 132 -8.60 11.93 33.16
CA ASP A 132 -9.76 12.81 33.33
C ASP A 132 -10.86 12.41 32.33
N PRO A 133 -11.81 11.55 32.74
CA PRO A 133 -12.91 11.11 31.88
C PRO A 133 -13.78 12.25 31.35
N GLY A 134 -13.93 13.34 32.11
CA GLY A 134 -14.70 14.51 31.70
C GLY A 134 -14.03 15.24 30.53
N GLN A 135 -12.72 15.46 30.64
CA GLN A 135 -11.93 16.08 29.58
C GLN A 135 -11.78 15.16 28.36
N LEU A 136 -11.58 13.84 28.55
CA LEU A 136 -11.60 12.85 27.47
C LEU A 136 -12.91 12.90 26.68
N SER A 137 -14.03 12.93 27.38
CA SER A 137 -15.36 12.99 26.78
C SER A 137 -15.53 14.26 25.94
N LYS A 138 -15.13 15.42 26.48
CA LYS A 138 -15.19 16.69 25.75
C LYS A 138 -14.32 16.69 24.49
N LEU A 139 -13.03 16.38 24.62
CA LEU A 139 -12.07 16.39 23.52
C LEU A 139 -12.44 15.41 22.41
N THR A 140 -12.94 14.23 22.79
CA THR A 140 -13.37 13.22 21.80
C THR A 140 -14.58 13.69 21.01
N LYS A 141 -15.57 14.33 21.64
CA LYS A 141 -16.73 14.89 20.92
C LYS A 141 -16.31 15.99 19.96
N GLU A 142 -15.46 16.89 20.40
CA GLU A 142 -14.89 17.94 19.53
C GLU A 142 -14.13 17.34 18.34
N PHE A 143 -13.34 16.29 18.56
CA PHE A 143 -12.65 15.56 17.49
C PHE A 143 -13.63 14.91 16.50
N ILE A 144 -14.69 14.25 16.99
CA ILE A 144 -15.71 13.64 16.13
C ILE A 144 -16.33 14.72 15.22
N ASP A 145 -16.80 15.81 15.81
CA ASP A 145 -17.51 16.87 15.08
C ASP A 145 -16.61 17.57 14.06
N SER A 146 -15.32 17.74 14.40
CA SER A 146 -14.43 18.55 13.58
C SER A 146 -13.62 17.74 12.57
N GLU A 147 -13.26 16.49 12.87
CA GLU A 147 -12.33 15.68 12.07
C GLU A 147 -12.92 14.38 11.51
N VAL A 148 -14.11 13.94 11.95
CA VAL A 148 -14.70 12.66 11.52
C VAL A 148 -16.05 12.85 10.83
N ASP A 149 -17.00 13.55 11.44
CA ASP A 149 -18.38 13.59 10.94
C ASP A 149 -18.49 14.41 9.65
N GLY A 150 -18.79 13.72 8.55
CA GLY A 150 -18.88 14.32 7.22
C GLY A 150 -17.54 14.85 6.68
N LYS A 151 -16.39 14.35 7.18
CA LYS A 151 -15.05 14.81 6.80
C LYS A 151 -14.29 13.76 5.96
N ASP A 152 -13.33 14.22 5.17
CA ASP A 152 -12.36 13.34 4.51
C ASP A 152 -11.32 12.87 5.54
N ILE A 153 -11.58 11.70 6.13
CA ILE A 153 -10.73 11.10 7.16
C ILE A 153 -9.39 10.57 6.63
N TYR A 154 -9.18 10.56 5.31
CA TYR A 154 -7.91 10.17 4.66
C TYR A 154 -6.94 11.34 4.57
N ARG A 155 -7.42 12.53 4.16
CA ARG A 155 -6.61 13.72 3.82
C ARG A 155 -5.55 14.07 4.88
N TYR A 156 -5.94 14.11 6.16
CA TYR A 156 -5.04 14.38 7.31
C TYR A 156 -4.96 13.20 8.28
N ARG A 157 -5.21 11.98 7.78
CA ARG A 157 -5.21 10.73 8.56
C ARG A 157 -6.09 10.76 9.80
N SER A 158 -7.18 11.55 9.81
CA SER A 158 -8.11 11.62 10.96
C SER A 158 -8.65 10.24 11.36
N GLY A 159 -8.84 9.33 10.40
CA GLY A 159 -9.22 7.94 10.68
C GLY A 159 -8.22 7.21 11.59
N ARG A 160 -6.91 7.44 11.40
CA ARG A 160 -5.84 6.89 12.24
C ARG A 160 -5.93 7.40 13.66
N TYR A 161 -6.04 8.72 13.80
CA TYR A 161 -6.08 9.35 15.11
C TYR A 161 -7.34 9.00 15.88
N GLY A 162 -8.48 8.85 15.20
CA GLY A 162 -9.70 8.32 15.81
C GLY A 162 -9.51 6.92 16.38
N LEU A 163 -8.89 6.02 15.62
CA LEU A 163 -8.59 4.66 16.09
C LEU A 163 -7.55 4.62 17.22
N LEU A 164 -6.59 5.55 17.25
CA LEU A 164 -5.66 5.70 18.39
C LEU A 164 -6.35 6.26 19.64
N ILE A 165 -7.28 7.21 19.47
CA ILE A 165 -8.09 7.78 20.56
C ILE A 165 -8.97 6.69 21.21
N LEU A 166 -9.52 5.76 20.42
CA LEU A 166 -10.26 4.60 20.95
C LEU A 166 -9.44 3.79 21.96
N GLY A 167 -8.13 3.60 21.72
CA GLY A 167 -7.26 2.87 22.64
C GLY A 167 -7.12 3.52 24.03
N THR A 168 -7.31 4.83 24.13
CA THR A 168 -7.42 5.53 25.42
C THR A 168 -8.84 5.41 25.98
N LEU A 169 -9.87 5.66 25.17
CA LEU A 169 -11.27 5.61 25.62
C LEU A 169 -11.68 4.24 26.17
N ASP A 170 -11.23 3.15 25.55
CA ASP A 170 -11.58 1.78 25.94
C ASP A 170 -11.00 1.36 27.31
N GLN A 171 -10.12 2.18 27.91
CA GLN A 171 -9.64 2.00 29.28
C GLN A 171 -10.64 2.52 30.32
N HIS A 172 -11.68 3.24 29.90
CA HIS A 172 -12.68 3.89 30.76
C HIS A 172 -14.06 3.29 30.54
N ALA A 173 -14.53 2.48 31.50
CA ALA A 173 -15.82 1.81 31.41
C ALA A 173 -17.00 2.80 31.26
N GLU A 174 -16.90 3.96 31.91
CA GLU A 174 -17.89 5.05 31.87
C GLU A 174 -17.98 5.74 30.50
N LEU A 175 -16.96 5.61 29.64
CA LEU A 175 -16.93 6.19 28.29
C LEU A 175 -17.32 5.19 27.19
N LYS A 176 -17.80 3.99 27.54
CA LYS A 176 -18.15 2.93 26.58
C LYS A 176 -19.10 3.38 25.47
N LEU A 177 -20.13 4.17 25.80
CA LEU A 177 -21.07 4.69 24.79
C LEU A 177 -20.40 5.67 23.82
N LEU A 178 -19.44 6.47 24.30
CA LEU A 178 -18.69 7.41 23.46
C LEU A 178 -17.66 6.67 22.59
N SER A 179 -17.01 5.64 23.11
CA SER A 179 -16.15 4.74 22.32
C SER A 179 -16.96 4.08 21.19
N GLN A 180 -18.15 3.58 21.49
CA GLN A 180 -19.04 3.00 20.47
C GLN A 180 -19.44 4.04 19.41
N LEU A 181 -19.79 5.26 19.82
CA LEU A 181 -20.13 6.35 18.89
C LEU A 181 -18.98 6.68 17.95
N LEU A 182 -17.75 6.86 18.48
CA LEU A 182 -16.57 7.13 17.67
C LEU A 182 -16.30 5.98 16.69
N THR A 183 -16.38 4.74 17.18
CA THR A 183 -16.17 3.52 16.38
C THR A 183 -17.17 3.45 15.21
N ASP A 184 -18.45 3.73 15.45
CA ASP A 184 -19.48 3.68 14.41
C ASP A 184 -19.36 4.82 13.39
N LYS A 185 -18.98 6.02 13.84
CA LYS A 185 -18.68 7.16 12.95
C LYS A 185 -17.50 6.85 12.04
N LEU A 186 -16.40 6.32 12.60
CA LEU A 186 -15.23 5.90 11.84
C LEU A 186 -15.58 4.79 10.84
N ALA A 187 -16.28 3.75 11.27
CA ALA A 187 -16.70 2.65 10.40
C ALA A 187 -17.59 3.13 9.23
N THR A 188 -18.46 4.12 9.48
CA THR A 188 -19.31 4.73 8.45
C THR A 188 -18.45 5.44 7.40
N GLN A 189 -17.53 6.30 7.82
CA GLN A 189 -16.64 7.03 6.90
C GLN A 189 -15.69 6.08 6.14
N LEU A 190 -15.14 5.08 6.83
CA LEU A 190 -14.25 4.08 6.23
C LEU A 190 -14.96 3.24 5.17
N ARG A 191 -16.23 2.89 5.38
CA ARG A 191 -17.04 2.20 4.38
C ARG A 191 -17.40 3.11 3.21
N ALA A 192 -17.71 4.38 3.47
CA ALA A 192 -18.06 5.34 2.42
C ALA A 192 -16.87 5.69 1.52
N GLY A 193 -15.65 5.70 2.05
CA GLY A 193 -14.43 6.07 1.31
C GLY A 193 -13.78 4.96 0.50
N GLN A 194 -14.42 3.79 0.38
CA GLN A 194 -13.86 2.67 -0.38
C GLN A 194 -13.67 3.02 -1.87
N VAL A 195 -12.52 2.62 -2.41
CA VAL A 195 -12.15 2.89 -3.80
C VAL A 195 -12.33 1.62 -4.64
N VAL A 196 -13.09 1.74 -5.73
CA VAL A 196 -13.26 0.66 -6.71
C VAL A 196 -12.10 0.70 -7.69
N VAL A 197 -11.36 -0.41 -7.80
CA VAL A 197 -10.28 -0.53 -8.78
C VAL A 197 -10.88 -0.70 -10.16
N THR A 198 -10.54 0.22 -11.03
CA THR A 198 -10.72 0.12 -12.48
C THR A 198 -9.36 0.06 -13.15
N ASP A 199 -9.34 -0.20 -14.45
CA ASP A 199 -8.11 -0.15 -15.20
C ASP A 199 -7.48 1.27 -15.05
N SER A 200 -8.22 2.37 -15.18
CA SER A 200 -7.63 3.72 -15.10
C SER A 200 -7.25 4.23 -13.70
N THR A 201 -7.13 3.36 -12.69
CA THR A 201 -6.89 3.77 -11.30
C THR A 201 -5.46 4.29 -11.11
N SER A 202 -5.32 5.49 -10.54
CA SER A 202 -3.99 6.10 -10.32
C SER A 202 -3.24 5.45 -9.15
N ARG A 203 -1.91 5.63 -9.09
CA ARG A 203 -1.11 5.20 -7.93
C ARG A 203 -1.64 5.76 -6.61
N ALA A 204 -2.04 7.04 -6.61
CA ALA A 204 -2.60 7.70 -5.44
C ALA A 204 -3.94 7.09 -5.00
N ASP A 205 -4.80 6.72 -5.94
CA ASP A 205 -6.08 6.06 -5.64
C ASP A 205 -5.88 4.63 -5.12
N LEU A 206 -4.86 3.92 -5.61
CA LEU A 206 -4.49 2.60 -5.10
C LEU A 206 -3.91 2.66 -3.69
N ASP A 207 -3.05 3.65 -3.40
CA ASP A 207 -2.55 3.89 -2.03
C ASP A 207 -3.72 4.28 -1.09
N LYS A 208 -4.68 5.07 -1.59
CA LYS A 208 -5.91 5.42 -0.89
C LYS A 208 -6.80 4.20 -0.62
N ARG A 209 -6.99 3.34 -1.63
CA ARG A 209 -7.71 2.07 -1.47
C ARG A 209 -7.09 1.20 -0.39
N ALA A 210 -5.77 1.02 -0.44
CA ALA A 210 -5.04 0.19 0.50
C ALA A 210 -5.23 0.69 1.94
N TRP A 211 -5.18 2.01 2.15
CA TRP A 211 -5.49 2.64 3.43
C TRP A 211 -6.94 2.37 3.88
N TYR A 212 -7.94 2.67 3.05
CA TYR A 212 -9.35 2.50 3.42
C TYR A 212 -9.71 1.04 3.71
N ARG A 213 -9.12 0.10 2.97
CA ARG A 213 -9.27 -1.33 3.19
C ARG A 213 -8.68 -1.74 4.54
N PHE A 214 -7.40 -1.46 4.78
CA PHE A 214 -6.75 -1.78 6.05
C PHE A 214 -7.48 -1.18 7.26
N MET A 215 -7.82 0.11 7.19
CA MET A 215 -8.48 0.80 8.30
C MET A 215 -9.90 0.28 8.56
N ASN A 216 -10.67 -0.02 7.50
CA ASN A 216 -11.98 -0.66 7.64
C ASN A 216 -11.86 -2.09 8.19
N ALA A 217 -10.83 -2.82 7.79
CA ALA A 217 -10.56 -4.14 8.34
C ALA A 217 -10.30 -4.08 9.85
N TYR A 218 -9.42 -3.16 10.26
CA TYR A 218 -9.06 -2.99 11.66
C TYR A 218 -10.24 -2.55 12.54
N VAL A 219 -11.06 -1.59 12.11
CA VAL A 219 -12.22 -1.16 12.92
C VAL A 219 -13.25 -2.28 13.10
N ASN A 220 -13.47 -3.12 12.09
CA ASN A 220 -14.37 -4.28 12.22
C ASN A 220 -13.76 -5.36 13.12
N PHE A 221 -12.44 -5.55 13.07
CA PHE A 221 -11.75 -6.41 14.02
C PHE A 221 -11.95 -5.91 15.46
N LEU A 222 -11.75 -4.62 15.76
CA LEU A 222 -11.99 -4.06 17.09
C LEU A 222 -13.43 -4.29 17.56
N LYS A 223 -14.42 -3.98 16.73
CA LYS A 223 -15.84 -4.23 17.02
C LYS A 223 -16.11 -5.71 17.35
N SER A 224 -15.44 -6.64 16.67
CA SER A 224 -15.58 -8.07 16.92
C SER A 224 -15.06 -8.50 18.30
N GLN A 225 -14.11 -7.75 18.87
CA GLN A 225 -13.58 -7.99 20.22
C GLN A 225 -14.50 -7.44 21.32
N GLN A 226 -15.40 -6.51 20.97
CA GLN A 226 -16.31 -5.84 21.90
C GLN A 226 -17.69 -6.53 22.03
N THR A 227 -18.00 -7.49 21.15
CA THR A 227 -19.26 -8.23 21.18
C THR A 227 -19.09 -9.67 21.67
N ASN A 228 -20.07 -10.13 22.45
CA ASN A 228 -20.23 -11.52 22.86
C ASN A 228 -21.25 -12.28 22.01
N ASP A 229 -21.99 -11.58 21.13
CA ASP A 229 -22.91 -12.23 20.21
C ASP A 229 -22.12 -12.96 19.12
N ARG A 230 -22.31 -14.28 19.03
CA ARG A 230 -21.53 -15.13 18.12
C ARG A 230 -21.74 -14.73 16.66
N GLN A 231 -22.97 -14.47 16.24
CA GLN A 231 -23.31 -14.19 14.84
C GLN A 231 -22.79 -12.80 14.42
N GLN A 232 -22.90 -11.83 15.32
CA GLN A 232 -22.33 -10.51 15.14
C GLN A 232 -20.81 -10.57 15.07
N LYS A 233 -20.16 -11.34 15.96
CA LYS A 233 -18.72 -11.54 15.97
C LYS A 233 -18.23 -12.15 14.66
N GLU A 234 -18.91 -13.17 14.17
CA GLU A 234 -18.62 -13.80 12.87
C GLU A 234 -18.72 -12.79 11.73
N THR A 235 -19.82 -12.02 11.68
CA THR A 235 -20.05 -11.00 10.64
C THR A 235 -18.93 -9.95 10.64
N LEU A 236 -18.51 -9.50 11.81
CA LEU A 236 -17.45 -8.49 11.97
C LEU A 236 -16.08 -9.05 11.60
N LEU A 237 -15.73 -10.27 12.02
CA LEU A 237 -14.48 -10.93 11.63
C LEU A 237 -14.43 -11.22 10.12
N LYS A 238 -15.54 -11.67 9.53
CA LYS A 238 -15.67 -11.84 8.08
C LYS A 238 -15.46 -10.51 7.35
N THR A 239 -16.06 -9.43 7.83
CA THR A 239 -15.87 -8.09 7.26
C THR A 239 -14.41 -7.63 7.40
N ALA A 240 -13.79 -7.87 8.56
CA ALA A 240 -12.38 -7.57 8.77
C ALA A 240 -11.47 -8.34 7.79
N PHE A 241 -11.77 -9.61 7.57
CA PHE A 241 -11.12 -10.43 6.55
C PHE A 241 -11.32 -9.87 5.13
N GLU A 242 -12.56 -9.63 4.70
CA GLU A 242 -12.89 -9.21 3.33
C GLU A 242 -12.32 -7.85 2.93
N TYR A 243 -12.15 -6.96 3.91
CA TYR A 243 -11.52 -5.65 3.73
C TYR A 243 -10.02 -5.66 4.04
N SER A 244 -9.43 -6.77 4.45
CA SER A 244 -7.98 -6.84 4.61
C SER A 244 -7.27 -6.54 3.28
N PRO A 245 -6.10 -5.87 3.29
CA PRO A 245 -5.29 -5.64 2.10
C PRO A 245 -5.14 -6.90 1.23
N ASP A 246 -5.62 -6.83 -0.01
CA ASP A 246 -5.43 -7.88 -1.01
C ASP A 246 -4.06 -7.74 -1.70
N LEU A 247 -3.77 -8.58 -2.69
CA LEU A 247 -2.48 -8.52 -3.40
C LEU A 247 -2.25 -7.18 -4.11
N VAL A 248 -3.31 -6.50 -4.57
CA VAL A 248 -3.19 -5.15 -5.14
C VAL A 248 -2.78 -4.18 -4.03
N ASP A 249 -3.46 -4.19 -2.89
CA ASP A 249 -3.15 -3.30 -1.77
C ASP A 249 -1.76 -3.56 -1.17
N LYS A 250 -1.30 -4.82 -1.14
CA LYS A 250 0.04 -5.19 -0.64
C LYS A 250 1.17 -4.58 -1.50
N ASN A 251 0.98 -4.40 -2.81
CA ASN A 251 1.91 -3.64 -3.67
C ASN A 251 1.88 -2.12 -3.43
N HIS A 252 0.93 -1.69 -2.61
CA HIS A 252 0.69 -0.31 -2.19
C HIS A 252 0.77 -0.20 -0.66
N LYS A 253 1.57 -1.08 -0.02
CA LYS A 253 1.74 -1.13 1.44
C LYS A 253 2.14 0.22 2.05
N GLY A 254 2.84 1.07 1.31
CA GLY A 254 3.13 2.45 1.73
C GLY A 254 1.89 3.27 2.12
N GLY A 255 0.72 2.99 1.53
CA GLY A 255 -0.53 3.66 1.85
C GLY A 255 -1.07 3.40 3.25
N TYR A 256 -0.71 2.28 3.90
CA TYR A 256 -1.18 1.91 5.25
C TYR A 256 -0.08 1.45 6.21
N PHE A 257 1.18 1.40 5.76
CA PHE A 257 2.32 0.90 6.54
C PHE A 257 2.42 1.58 7.91
N TYR A 258 2.38 2.91 7.94
CA TYR A 258 2.46 3.67 9.18
C TYR A 258 1.25 3.46 10.07
N ASP A 259 0.03 3.41 9.51
CA ASP A 259 -1.20 3.13 10.25
C ASP A 259 -1.13 1.77 10.93
N MET A 260 -0.72 0.73 10.18
CA MET A 260 -0.54 -0.62 10.69
C MET A 260 0.42 -0.66 11.88
N HIS A 261 1.60 -0.06 11.73
CA HIS A 261 2.59 -0.03 12.81
C HIS A 261 2.15 0.78 14.03
N MET A 262 1.53 1.94 13.82
CA MET A 262 1.07 2.80 14.92
C MET A 262 -0.09 2.16 15.70
N LEU A 263 -0.98 1.45 15.02
CA LEU A 263 -2.16 0.83 15.63
C LEU A 263 -1.86 -0.53 16.26
N LEU A 264 -1.00 -1.34 15.64
CA LEU A 264 -0.75 -2.73 16.06
C LEU A 264 0.60 -2.94 16.75
N GLY A 265 1.55 -2.02 16.59
CA GLY A 265 2.92 -2.17 17.08
C GLY A 265 3.74 -3.26 16.38
N ARG A 266 3.19 -3.89 15.33
CA ARG A 266 3.82 -4.97 14.55
C ARG A 266 3.28 -5.01 13.13
N GLU A 267 3.97 -5.72 12.25
CA GLU A 267 3.44 -6.02 10.91
C GLU A 267 2.29 -7.03 10.98
N LYS A 268 1.22 -6.73 10.25
CA LYS A 268 0.06 -7.59 10.04
C LYS A 268 -0.71 -7.13 8.81
N ASP A 269 -0.58 -7.86 7.71
CA ASP A 269 -1.17 -7.47 6.42
C ASP A 269 -2.69 -7.74 6.33
N GLY A 270 -3.33 -8.31 7.36
CA GLY A 270 -4.76 -8.58 7.36
C GLY A 270 -5.26 -9.42 8.53
N PHE A 271 -6.56 -9.71 8.54
CA PHE A 271 -7.28 -10.41 9.61
C PHE A 271 -7.83 -11.78 9.17
N GLN A 272 -7.19 -12.39 8.17
CA GLN A 272 -7.52 -13.72 7.65
C GLN A 272 -7.44 -14.77 8.79
N ASP A 273 -6.33 -14.76 9.53
CA ASP A 273 -6.06 -15.76 10.57
C ASP A 273 -7.09 -15.70 11.70
N GLU A 274 -7.54 -14.51 12.09
CA GLU A 274 -8.57 -14.35 13.12
C GLU A 274 -9.92 -14.93 12.68
N TYR A 275 -10.30 -14.71 11.42
CA TYR A 275 -11.54 -15.27 10.90
C TYR A 275 -11.44 -16.79 10.74
N LEU A 276 -10.33 -17.32 10.22
CA LEU A 276 -10.10 -18.76 10.12
C LEU A 276 -10.05 -19.43 11.51
N ALA A 277 -9.41 -18.79 12.49
CA ALA A 277 -9.40 -19.27 13.87
C ALA A 277 -10.81 -19.32 14.47
N PHE A 278 -11.63 -18.30 14.21
CA PHE A 278 -13.03 -18.30 14.64
C PHE A 278 -13.83 -19.45 14.02
N LEU A 279 -13.73 -19.67 12.71
CA LEU A 279 -14.41 -20.79 12.04
C LEU A 279 -13.95 -22.15 12.59
N THR A 280 -12.65 -22.29 12.85
CA THR A 280 -12.05 -23.51 13.44
C THR A 280 -12.59 -23.78 14.84
N GLN A 281 -12.57 -22.79 15.73
CA GLN A 281 -13.08 -22.89 17.10
C GLN A 281 -14.56 -23.27 17.13
N ASN A 282 -15.33 -22.76 16.17
CA ASN A 282 -16.75 -23.03 16.03
C ASN A 282 -17.07 -24.30 15.21
N LYS A 283 -16.04 -25.04 14.77
CA LYS A 283 -16.16 -26.27 13.95
C LYS A 283 -16.96 -26.07 12.67
N ASP A 284 -16.95 -24.86 12.10
CA ASP A 284 -17.68 -24.55 10.87
C ASP A 284 -16.83 -24.88 9.63
N LYS A 285 -16.73 -26.18 9.35
CA LYS A 285 -15.87 -26.70 8.29
C LYS A 285 -16.32 -26.27 6.89
N LYS A 286 -17.62 -26.06 6.69
CA LYS A 286 -18.17 -25.65 5.38
C LYS A 286 -17.80 -24.21 5.05
N HIS A 287 -17.97 -23.28 5.99
CA HIS A 287 -17.54 -21.90 5.79
C HIS A 287 -16.01 -21.80 5.76
N MET A 288 -15.28 -22.63 6.51
CA MET A 288 -13.82 -22.75 6.40
C MET A 288 -13.38 -23.10 4.98
N LEU A 289 -13.95 -24.16 4.41
CA LEU A 289 -13.65 -24.59 3.03
C LEU A 289 -13.94 -23.46 2.02
N ALA A 290 -15.12 -22.84 2.12
CA ALA A 290 -15.51 -21.75 1.21
C ALA A 290 -14.59 -20.53 1.34
N THR A 291 -14.18 -20.19 2.57
CA THR A 291 -13.26 -19.08 2.85
C THR A 291 -11.89 -19.37 2.26
N LEU A 292 -11.32 -20.54 2.53
CA LEU A 292 -10.03 -20.95 1.96
C LEU A 292 -10.07 -21.03 0.44
N LEU A 293 -11.19 -21.41 -0.16
CA LEU A 293 -11.34 -21.39 -1.62
C LEU A 293 -11.23 -19.96 -2.14
N SER A 294 -12.02 -19.03 -1.57
CA SER A 294 -11.99 -17.62 -1.98
C SER A 294 -10.60 -16.99 -1.82
N MET A 295 -9.88 -17.35 -0.75
CA MET A 295 -8.51 -16.90 -0.52
C MET A 295 -7.54 -17.48 -1.54
N SER A 296 -7.63 -18.79 -1.80
CA SER A 296 -6.74 -19.48 -2.74
C SER A 296 -6.90 -19.00 -4.18
N LEU A 297 -8.11 -18.59 -4.57
CA LEU A 297 -8.40 -18.01 -5.89
C LEU A 297 -7.80 -16.62 -6.11
N VAL A 298 -7.40 -15.93 -5.04
CA VAL A 298 -6.70 -14.64 -5.10
C VAL A 298 -5.21 -14.82 -4.86
N ASP A 299 -4.86 -15.59 -3.82
CA ASP A 299 -3.52 -15.86 -3.36
C ASP A 299 -3.34 -17.39 -3.21
N PRO A 300 -2.74 -18.06 -4.20
CA PRO A 300 -2.68 -19.52 -4.25
C PRO A 300 -1.77 -20.11 -3.17
N ASP A 301 -1.08 -19.30 -2.36
CA ASP A 301 -0.36 -19.75 -1.17
C ASP A 301 -1.28 -20.41 -0.13
N PHE A 302 -2.58 -20.10 -0.15
CA PHE A 302 -3.57 -20.76 0.71
C PHE A 302 -4.03 -22.14 0.20
N LYS A 303 -3.61 -22.55 -1.00
CA LYS A 303 -4.10 -23.77 -1.66
C LYS A 303 -3.83 -25.04 -0.86
N GLU A 304 -2.70 -25.12 -0.16
CA GLU A 304 -2.38 -26.28 0.69
C GLU A 304 -3.39 -26.45 1.84
N LYS A 305 -3.74 -25.34 2.51
CA LYS A 305 -4.79 -25.34 3.55
C LYS A 305 -6.15 -25.71 2.95
N LEU A 306 -6.43 -25.23 1.74
CA LEU A 306 -7.65 -25.56 1.01
C LEU A 306 -7.74 -27.06 0.69
N VAL A 307 -6.64 -27.71 0.25
CA VAL A 307 -6.59 -29.16 0.02
C VAL A 307 -6.94 -29.92 1.29
N ALA A 308 -6.34 -29.55 2.43
CA ALA A 308 -6.60 -30.18 3.71
C ALA A 308 -8.08 -30.03 4.13
N ALA A 309 -8.64 -28.82 4.00
CA ALA A 309 -10.05 -28.56 4.31
C ALA A 309 -11.00 -29.30 3.37
N HIS A 310 -10.69 -29.38 2.08
CA HIS A 310 -11.48 -30.10 1.08
C HIS A 310 -11.54 -31.59 1.40
N LYS A 311 -10.40 -32.22 1.69
CA LYS A 311 -10.33 -33.64 2.06
C LYS A 311 -11.17 -33.97 3.30
N GLU A 312 -11.24 -33.05 4.27
CA GLU A 312 -12.02 -33.24 5.49
C GLU A 312 -13.53 -33.07 5.26
N VAL A 313 -13.93 -32.10 4.43
CA VAL A 313 -15.34 -31.74 4.22
C VAL A 313 -16.00 -32.58 3.12
N MET A 314 -15.23 -32.97 2.11
CA MET A 314 -15.69 -33.68 0.91
C MET A 314 -14.82 -34.94 0.66
N PRO A 315 -14.80 -35.91 1.58
CA PRO A 315 -13.97 -37.10 1.43
C PRO A 315 -14.37 -37.89 0.17
N GLY A 316 -13.39 -38.20 -0.68
CA GLY A 316 -13.58 -38.91 -1.94
C GLY A 316 -13.91 -38.03 -3.15
N ASP A 317 -14.10 -36.72 -2.97
CA ASP A 317 -14.23 -35.78 -4.07
C ASP A 317 -12.87 -35.51 -4.77
N ASN A 318 -12.91 -35.12 -6.04
CA ASN A 318 -11.72 -34.85 -6.83
C ASN A 318 -11.30 -33.38 -6.68
N PHE A 319 -10.27 -33.13 -5.87
CA PHE A 319 -9.76 -31.77 -5.64
C PHE A 319 -9.31 -31.07 -6.92
N ALA A 320 -8.66 -31.78 -7.85
CA ALA A 320 -8.20 -31.21 -9.12
C ALA A 320 -9.37 -30.67 -9.94
N LYS A 321 -10.50 -31.38 -9.97
CA LYS A 321 -11.74 -30.91 -10.59
C LYS A 321 -12.34 -29.73 -9.83
N TYR A 322 -12.45 -29.84 -8.50
CA TYR A 322 -12.97 -28.78 -7.63
C TYR A 322 -12.22 -27.45 -7.83
N TRP A 323 -10.89 -27.50 -7.85
CA TRP A 323 -10.03 -26.33 -8.09
C TRP A 323 -10.24 -25.74 -9.48
N LYS A 324 -10.22 -26.57 -10.54
CA LYS A 324 -10.42 -26.12 -11.92
C LYS A 324 -11.79 -25.44 -12.11
N ASP A 325 -12.85 -26.07 -11.63
CA ASP A 325 -14.21 -25.51 -11.71
C ASP A 325 -14.30 -24.16 -10.99
N ALA A 326 -13.66 -24.02 -9.83
CA ALA A 326 -13.64 -22.77 -9.07
C ALA A 326 -12.83 -21.66 -9.76
N VAL A 327 -11.65 -22.00 -10.31
CA VAL A 327 -10.86 -21.03 -11.08
C VAL A 327 -11.66 -20.57 -12.30
N ASP A 328 -12.22 -21.50 -13.07
CA ASP A 328 -13.04 -21.17 -14.24
C ASP A 328 -14.28 -20.35 -13.86
N ALA A 329 -14.91 -20.59 -12.72
CA ALA A 329 -16.05 -19.80 -12.25
C ALA A 329 -15.65 -18.35 -11.88
N SER A 330 -14.44 -18.15 -11.35
CA SER A 330 -13.91 -16.84 -10.95
C SER A 330 -13.23 -16.06 -12.09
N ALA A 331 -12.79 -16.75 -13.15
CA ALA A 331 -12.02 -16.18 -14.24
C ALA A 331 -12.90 -15.43 -15.27
N VAL A 332 -12.28 -14.50 -16.00
CA VAL A 332 -12.95 -13.67 -17.01
C VAL A 332 -12.74 -14.28 -18.39
N LYS A 333 -13.70 -14.17 -19.32
CA LYS A 333 -13.52 -14.69 -20.68
C LYS A 333 -12.29 -14.06 -21.35
N SER A 334 -11.40 -14.88 -21.90
CA SER A 334 -10.22 -14.40 -22.62
C SER A 334 -10.62 -13.88 -24.00
N PRO A 335 -10.16 -12.67 -24.39
CA PRO A 335 -10.08 -12.31 -25.79
C PRO A 335 -9.22 -13.34 -26.56
N PRO A 336 -9.56 -13.65 -27.82
CA PRO A 336 -8.72 -14.51 -28.64
C PRO A 336 -7.37 -13.84 -28.92
N ILE A 337 -6.30 -14.61 -28.88
CA ILE A 337 -4.94 -14.18 -29.24
C ILE A 337 -4.60 -14.84 -30.57
N ASN A 338 -4.31 -14.04 -31.58
CA ASN A 338 -3.78 -14.51 -32.86
C ASN A 338 -2.59 -13.63 -33.23
N LEU A 339 -1.37 -14.10 -32.94
CA LEU A 339 -0.15 -13.32 -33.11
C LEU A 339 0.91 -14.09 -33.89
N ALA A 340 1.68 -13.37 -34.72
CA ALA A 340 2.87 -13.91 -35.34
C ALA A 340 3.98 -14.05 -34.29
N VAL A 341 4.52 -15.27 -34.13
CA VAL A 341 5.64 -15.55 -33.24
C VAL A 341 6.93 -15.51 -34.06
N LEU A 342 7.95 -14.83 -33.56
CA LEU A 342 9.22 -14.68 -34.24
C LEU A 342 9.88 -16.04 -34.46
N GLY A 343 10.22 -16.35 -35.73
CA GLY A 343 10.88 -17.60 -36.10
C GLY A 343 10.06 -18.88 -35.89
N SER A 344 8.76 -18.77 -35.61
CA SER A 344 7.88 -19.91 -35.29
C SER A 344 6.53 -19.81 -36.03
N LYS A 345 5.72 -20.86 -35.92
CA LYS A 345 4.33 -20.81 -36.42
C LYS A 345 3.52 -19.74 -35.66
N PRO A 346 2.53 -19.11 -36.30
CA PRO A 346 1.62 -18.20 -35.62
C PRO A 346 0.98 -18.86 -34.39
N PHE A 347 0.85 -18.08 -33.32
CA PHE A 347 0.17 -18.50 -32.11
C PHE A 347 -1.31 -18.19 -32.22
N SER A 348 -2.16 -19.19 -31.94
CA SER A 348 -3.59 -19.01 -31.76
C SER A 348 -3.99 -19.57 -30.39
N SER A 349 -4.68 -18.78 -29.57
CA SER A 349 -5.18 -19.27 -28.28
C SER A 349 -6.25 -20.35 -28.45
N GLU A 350 -6.97 -20.35 -29.57
CA GLU A 350 -8.04 -21.33 -29.86
C GLU A 350 -7.48 -22.73 -30.12
N SER A 351 -6.31 -22.83 -30.78
CA SER A 351 -5.66 -24.11 -31.05
C SER A 351 -5.06 -24.77 -29.81
N LEU A 352 -5.05 -24.05 -28.67
CA LEU A 352 -4.54 -24.51 -27.38
C LEU A 352 -5.66 -24.68 -26.34
N SER A 353 -6.92 -24.78 -26.79
CA SER A 353 -8.04 -25.14 -25.91
C SER A 353 -7.76 -26.46 -25.18
N GLY A 354 -8.08 -26.51 -23.88
CA GLY A 354 -7.74 -27.64 -23.02
C GLY A 354 -6.36 -27.53 -22.36
N GLN A 355 -5.56 -26.51 -22.67
CA GLN A 355 -4.25 -26.25 -22.07
C GLN A 355 -4.25 -24.92 -21.30
N TRP A 356 -3.46 -24.84 -20.22
CA TRP A 356 -3.14 -23.53 -19.62
C TRP A 356 -2.24 -22.72 -20.55
N ILE A 357 -2.37 -21.40 -20.55
CA ILE A 357 -1.48 -20.51 -21.32
C ILE A 357 -1.02 -19.35 -20.42
N LEU A 358 0.28 -19.26 -20.17
CA LEU A 358 0.89 -18.05 -19.60
C LEU A 358 1.20 -17.07 -20.72
N VAL A 359 0.63 -15.87 -20.65
CA VAL A 359 0.92 -14.75 -21.54
C VAL A 359 1.65 -13.66 -20.75
N ASP A 360 2.88 -13.34 -21.14
CA ASP A 360 3.70 -12.30 -20.50
C ASP A 360 3.91 -11.11 -21.44
N PHE A 361 3.40 -9.93 -21.08
CA PHE A 361 3.55 -8.69 -21.83
C PHE A 361 4.76 -7.91 -21.30
N TRP A 362 5.72 -7.63 -22.18
CA TRP A 362 7.02 -7.07 -21.79
C TRP A 362 7.61 -6.15 -22.87
N GLY A 363 8.77 -5.55 -22.60
CA GLY A 363 9.55 -4.82 -23.61
C GLY A 363 11.05 -4.81 -23.28
N THR A 364 11.91 -4.70 -24.29
CA THR A 364 13.38 -4.61 -24.14
C THR A 364 13.82 -3.39 -23.34
N TRP A 365 12.97 -2.36 -23.30
CA TRP A 365 13.12 -1.12 -22.54
C TRP A 365 12.57 -1.22 -21.10
N CYS A 366 11.80 -2.26 -20.77
CA CYS A 366 11.18 -2.45 -19.47
C CYS A 366 12.20 -3.01 -18.47
N GLY A 367 12.62 -2.18 -17.50
CA GLY A 367 13.56 -2.56 -16.45
C GLY A 367 13.12 -3.81 -15.66
N PRO A 368 11.94 -3.80 -15.01
CA PRO A 368 11.44 -4.93 -14.24
C PRO A 368 11.28 -6.21 -15.07
N CYS A 369 10.78 -6.13 -16.31
CA CYS A 369 10.66 -7.29 -17.20
C CYS A 369 12.01 -7.98 -17.41
N ARG A 370 13.06 -7.21 -17.72
CA ARG A 370 14.41 -7.75 -17.90
C ARG A 370 14.97 -8.41 -16.63
N GLN A 371 14.55 -7.97 -15.45
CA GLN A 371 14.94 -8.61 -14.19
C GLN A 371 14.27 -9.99 -14.01
N GLU A 372 13.05 -10.17 -14.52
CA GLU A 372 12.30 -11.44 -14.44
C GLU A 372 12.65 -12.44 -15.55
N HIS A 373 13.20 -11.99 -16.68
CA HIS A 373 13.50 -12.87 -17.83
C HIS A 373 14.44 -14.06 -17.54
N PRO A 374 15.47 -13.97 -16.67
CA PRO A 374 16.24 -15.14 -16.28
C PRO A 374 15.38 -16.24 -15.65
N ASP A 375 14.39 -15.88 -14.84
CA ASP A 375 13.47 -16.83 -14.23
C ASP A 375 12.40 -17.30 -15.21
N LEU A 376 11.95 -16.44 -16.12
CA LEU A 376 11.09 -16.84 -17.24
C LEU A 376 11.76 -17.88 -18.15
N GLN A 377 13.05 -17.71 -18.45
CA GLN A 377 13.81 -18.67 -19.25
C GLN A 377 13.91 -20.03 -18.54
N LYS A 378 14.19 -20.05 -17.23
CA LYS A 378 14.18 -21.30 -16.43
C LYS A 378 12.80 -21.93 -16.42
N PHE A 379 11.76 -21.13 -16.18
CA PHE A 379 10.37 -21.57 -16.14
C PHE A 379 9.96 -22.21 -17.47
N TYR A 380 10.21 -21.51 -18.58
CA TYR A 380 9.93 -22.01 -19.93
C TYR A 380 10.64 -23.34 -20.21
N LYS A 381 11.94 -23.45 -19.91
CA LYS A 381 12.69 -24.71 -20.07
C LYS A 381 12.09 -25.85 -19.23
N SER A 382 11.67 -25.56 -18.00
CA SER A 382 11.01 -26.56 -17.15
C SER A 382 9.66 -26.99 -17.73
N THR A 383 8.87 -26.07 -18.27
CA THR A 383 7.54 -26.32 -18.84
C THR A 383 7.61 -27.10 -20.15
N VAL A 384 8.59 -26.82 -21.01
CA VAL A 384 8.81 -27.59 -22.24
C VAL A 384 9.28 -29.01 -21.94
N SER A 385 10.09 -29.19 -20.89
CA SER A 385 10.59 -30.50 -20.48
C SER A 385 9.53 -31.33 -19.75
N ASP A 386 8.65 -30.70 -18.98
CA ASP A 386 7.60 -31.32 -18.20
C ASP A 386 6.23 -31.16 -18.86
N LYS A 387 5.90 -32.13 -19.73
CA LYS A 387 4.59 -32.16 -20.40
C LYS A 387 3.41 -32.40 -19.47
N THR A 388 3.63 -32.83 -18.23
CA THR A 388 2.54 -33.09 -17.27
C THR A 388 1.89 -31.80 -16.77
N LYS A 389 2.58 -30.66 -16.87
CA LYS A 389 2.02 -29.35 -16.52
C LYS A 389 0.90 -28.90 -17.44
N ASN A 390 0.79 -29.45 -18.65
CA ASN A 390 -0.20 -29.05 -19.66
C ASN A 390 -0.33 -27.50 -19.73
N LEU A 391 0.82 -26.83 -19.90
CA LEU A 391 0.97 -25.38 -19.89
C LEU A 391 1.78 -24.91 -21.09
N SER A 392 1.26 -23.93 -21.81
CA SER A 392 1.94 -23.23 -22.90
C SER A 392 2.39 -21.85 -22.43
N VAL A 393 3.50 -21.36 -22.98
CA VAL A 393 4.01 -20.01 -22.69
C VAL A 393 4.00 -19.21 -23.99
N LEU A 394 3.50 -17.98 -23.93
CA LEU A 394 3.64 -16.97 -24.97
C LEU A 394 4.14 -15.70 -24.31
N THR A 395 5.15 -15.06 -24.89
CA THR A 395 5.53 -13.71 -24.48
C THR A 395 5.24 -12.74 -25.61
N VAL A 396 4.86 -11.51 -25.26
CA VAL A 396 4.44 -10.47 -26.19
C VAL A 396 5.31 -9.24 -25.95
N ALA A 397 6.19 -8.95 -26.90
CA ALA A 397 7.04 -7.77 -26.88
C ALA A 397 6.26 -6.54 -27.37
N CYS A 398 6.03 -5.60 -26.46
CA CYS A 398 5.21 -4.42 -26.63
C CYS A 398 6.06 -3.17 -26.87
N LYS A 399 5.62 -2.32 -27.80
CA LYS A 399 6.31 -1.07 -28.16
C LYS A 399 7.78 -1.28 -28.53
N ASP A 400 8.05 -2.39 -29.20
CA ASP A 400 9.38 -2.83 -29.61
C ASP A 400 9.46 -3.08 -31.11
N THR A 401 10.68 -3.15 -31.65
CA THR A 401 10.93 -3.57 -33.02
C THR A 401 11.48 -4.99 -33.04
N GLU A 402 11.17 -5.74 -34.11
CA GLU A 402 11.68 -7.10 -34.31
C GLU A 402 13.20 -7.19 -34.10
N ALA A 403 13.95 -6.29 -34.75
CA ALA A 403 15.40 -6.25 -34.66
C ALA A 403 15.91 -6.07 -33.22
N LYS A 404 15.26 -5.21 -32.42
CA LYS A 404 15.63 -5.00 -31.00
C LYS A 404 15.35 -6.25 -30.17
N VAL A 405 14.19 -6.88 -30.39
CA VAL A 405 13.80 -8.10 -29.68
C VAL A 405 14.76 -9.24 -30.02
N LEU A 406 15.03 -9.50 -31.29
CA LEU A 406 15.96 -10.56 -31.71
C LEU A 406 17.37 -10.34 -31.16
N ALA A 407 17.88 -9.10 -31.21
CA ALA A 407 19.18 -8.76 -30.63
C ALA A 407 19.21 -8.97 -29.11
N TYR A 408 18.13 -8.60 -28.40
CA TYR A 408 17.99 -8.81 -26.96
C TYR A 408 17.95 -10.31 -26.60
N MET A 409 17.13 -11.10 -27.31
CA MET A 409 17.00 -12.54 -27.09
C MET A 409 18.32 -13.26 -27.32
N SER A 410 19.00 -12.97 -28.44
CA SER A 410 20.29 -13.56 -28.79
C SER A 410 21.37 -13.19 -27.76
N LYS A 411 21.49 -11.90 -27.40
CA LYS A 411 22.49 -11.43 -26.42
C LYS A 411 22.38 -12.13 -25.07
N ASN A 412 21.17 -12.48 -24.64
CA ASN A 412 20.92 -13.08 -23.32
C ASN A 412 20.68 -14.60 -23.37
N ASN A 413 20.78 -15.24 -24.55
CA ASN A 413 20.54 -16.67 -24.74
C ASN A 413 19.15 -17.13 -24.25
N TYR A 414 18.12 -16.38 -24.64
CA TYR A 414 16.73 -16.71 -24.32
C TYR A 414 16.05 -17.47 -25.47
N ASP A 415 15.27 -18.48 -25.10
CA ASP A 415 14.63 -19.42 -26.03
C ASP A 415 13.10 -19.40 -25.89
N PHE A 416 12.54 -18.65 -24.94
CA PHE A 416 11.09 -18.54 -24.77
C PHE A 416 10.45 -17.86 -26.01
N PRO A 417 9.23 -18.28 -26.41
CA PRO A 417 8.60 -17.76 -27.61
C PRO A 417 8.19 -16.30 -27.43
N VAL A 418 8.44 -15.50 -28.48
CA VAL A 418 8.13 -14.06 -28.49
C VAL A 418 7.29 -13.74 -29.71
N ALA A 419 6.13 -13.13 -29.49
CA ALA A 419 5.37 -12.42 -30.50
C ALA A 419 5.62 -10.92 -30.38
N LEU A 420 5.54 -10.20 -31.50
CA LEU A 420 5.43 -8.74 -31.47
C LEU A 420 3.98 -8.37 -31.21
N ALA A 421 3.76 -7.41 -30.30
CA ALA A 421 2.42 -6.89 -30.05
C ALA A 421 1.84 -6.25 -31.32
N ASP A 422 0.61 -6.61 -31.66
CA ASP A 422 -0.18 -5.79 -32.56
C ASP A 422 -0.86 -4.64 -31.78
N LYS A 423 -1.52 -3.72 -32.48
CA LYS A 423 -2.22 -2.59 -31.83
C LYS A 423 -3.44 -3.03 -30.99
N GLY A 424 -3.87 -4.29 -31.07
CA GLY A 424 -5.14 -4.78 -30.52
C GLY A 424 -4.99 -5.61 -29.25
N VAL A 425 -3.95 -6.42 -29.13
CA VAL A 425 -3.81 -7.41 -28.06
C VAL A 425 -3.67 -6.75 -26.69
N GLU A 426 -2.85 -5.70 -26.57
CA GLU A 426 -2.66 -4.96 -25.32
C GLU A 426 -3.97 -4.30 -24.87
N LYS A 427 -4.73 -3.75 -25.81
CA LYS A 427 -6.04 -3.14 -25.54
C LYS A 427 -7.07 -4.19 -25.11
N SER A 428 -7.06 -5.35 -25.74
CA SER A 428 -8.03 -6.43 -25.46
C SER A 428 -7.85 -7.00 -24.06
N PHE A 429 -6.60 -7.15 -23.62
CA PHE A 429 -6.25 -7.59 -22.26
C PHE A 429 -6.10 -6.46 -21.25
N LYS A 430 -6.35 -5.21 -21.69
CA LYS A 430 -6.26 -4.01 -20.86
C LYS A 430 -4.91 -3.88 -20.15
N VAL A 431 -3.82 -4.08 -20.88
CA VAL A 431 -2.46 -3.95 -20.38
C VAL A 431 -2.13 -2.47 -20.16
N GLN A 432 -1.74 -2.09 -18.95
CA GLN A 432 -1.49 -0.69 -18.56
C GLN A 432 -0.08 -0.42 -18.05
N GLY A 433 0.65 -1.48 -17.74
CA GLY A 433 2.03 -1.43 -17.28
C GLY A 433 2.73 -2.72 -17.66
N TYR A 434 4.05 -2.73 -17.50
CA TYR A 434 4.87 -3.90 -17.80
C TYR A 434 5.82 -4.19 -16.63
N PRO A 435 6.04 -5.47 -16.31
CA PRO A 435 5.38 -6.64 -16.88
C PRO A 435 3.89 -6.73 -16.51
N THR A 436 3.08 -7.28 -17.41
CA THR A 436 1.73 -7.78 -17.11
C THR A 436 1.67 -9.25 -17.50
N LYS A 437 1.25 -10.11 -16.58
CA LYS A 437 1.15 -11.55 -16.81
C LYS A 437 -0.30 -12.02 -16.68
N ILE A 438 -0.72 -12.86 -17.61
CA ILE A 438 -2.07 -13.39 -17.68
C ILE A 438 -1.99 -14.90 -17.80
N LEU A 439 -2.78 -15.60 -16.99
CA LEU A 439 -2.88 -17.04 -17.02
C LEU A 439 -4.25 -17.43 -17.58
N ILE A 440 -4.27 -17.89 -18.82
CA ILE A 440 -5.46 -18.41 -19.49
C ILE A 440 -5.65 -19.86 -19.06
N THR A 441 -6.86 -20.13 -18.57
CA THR A 441 -7.38 -21.44 -18.20
C THR A 441 -7.64 -22.33 -19.42
N PRO A 442 -7.69 -23.67 -19.26
CA PRO A 442 -8.06 -24.60 -20.31
C PRO A 442 -9.42 -24.31 -20.99
N THR A 443 -10.33 -23.62 -20.32
CA THR A 443 -11.65 -23.26 -20.86
C THR A 443 -11.67 -21.95 -21.65
N GLY A 444 -10.52 -21.28 -21.81
CA GLY A 444 -10.43 -20.01 -22.53
C GLY A 444 -10.89 -18.80 -21.71
N LYS A 445 -10.90 -18.91 -20.38
CA LYS A 445 -10.99 -17.78 -19.45
C LYS A 445 -9.61 -17.43 -18.91
N TYR A 446 -9.41 -16.31 -18.24
CA TYR A 446 -8.13 -15.94 -17.66
C TYR A 446 -8.23 -15.31 -16.27
N VAL A 447 -7.13 -15.44 -15.55
CA VAL A 447 -6.82 -14.68 -14.32
C VAL A 447 -5.57 -13.84 -14.56
N THR A 448 -5.50 -12.66 -13.96
CA THR A 448 -4.30 -11.82 -14.00
C THR A 448 -3.36 -12.25 -12.88
N VAL A 449 -2.09 -12.44 -13.20
CA VAL A 449 -1.05 -12.65 -12.18
C VAL A 449 -0.69 -11.29 -11.60
N PRO A 450 -0.86 -11.07 -10.28
CA PRO A 450 -0.58 -9.76 -9.68
C PRO A 450 0.88 -9.36 -9.85
N TYR A 451 1.12 -8.07 -10.08
CA TYR A 451 2.48 -7.53 -10.13
C TYR A 451 3.21 -7.75 -8.79
N GLY A 452 4.54 -7.88 -8.80
CA GLY A 452 5.36 -7.91 -7.57
C GLY A 452 5.29 -9.20 -6.73
N VAL A 453 4.44 -10.16 -7.08
CA VAL A 453 4.43 -11.49 -6.45
C VAL A 453 5.51 -12.39 -7.04
N ASP A 454 5.85 -13.48 -6.35
CA ASP A 454 6.56 -14.60 -6.98
C ASP A 454 5.65 -15.25 -8.04
N TRP A 455 5.72 -14.72 -9.26
CA TRP A 455 4.85 -15.13 -10.35
C TRP A 455 5.09 -16.60 -10.75
N VAL A 456 6.29 -17.14 -10.54
CA VAL A 456 6.62 -18.54 -10.84
C VAL A 456 5.87 -19.46 -9.88
N SER A 457 5.96 -19.19 -8.57
CA SER A 457 5.19 -19.90 -7.55
C SER A 457 3.69 -19.77 -7.80
N PHE A 458 3.22 -18.55 -8.09
CA PHE A 458 1.82 -18.29 -8.38
C PHE A 458 1.31 -19.17 -9.53
N VAL A 459 1.96 -19.12 -10.71
CA VAL A 459 1.52 -19.89 -11.88
C VAL A 459 1.58 -21.39 -11.60
N ASN A 460 2.66 -21.90 -10.98
CA ASN A 460 2.76 -23.32 -10.66
C ASN A 460 1.60 -23.77 -9.75
N LYS A 461 1.25 -23.02 -8.70
CA LYS A 461 0.15 -23.37 -7.80
C LYS A 461 -1.22 -23.32 -8.45
N TYR A 462 -1.43 -22.53 -9.51
CA TYR A 462 -2.67 -22.58 -10.28
C TYR A 462 -2.75 -23.82 -11.18
N VAL A 463 -1.65 -24.12 -11.87
CA VAL A 463 -1.58 -25.17 -12.90
C VAL A 463 -1.48 -26.57 -12.29
N GLN A 464 -0.69 -26.72 -11.24
CA GLN A 464 -0.50 -27.98 -10.53
C GLN A 464 -1.74 -28.30 -9.70
N VAL A 465 -2.29 -29.47 -9.92
CA VAL A 465 -3.43 -30.00 -9.18
C VAL A 465 -3.01 -31.41 -8.76
N ASP A 466 -2.39 -31.49 -7.58
CA ASP A 466 -1.81 -32.73 -7.02
C ASP A 466 -2.79 -33.91 -7.04
#